data_AF-A0A9E3LEK0-F1
#
_entry.id   AF-A0A9E3LEK0-F1
#
_cell.length_a   1.000
_cell.length_b   1.000
_cell.length_c   1.000
_cell.angle_alpha   90.00
_cell.angle_beta   90.00
_cell.angle_gamma   90.00
#
_symmetry.space_group_name_H-M   'P 1'
#
loop_
_entity.id
_entity.type
_entity.pdbx_description
1 polymer ?
#
loop_
_entity_poly.entity_id
_entity_poly.type
_entity_poly.pdbx_seq_one_letter_code
_entity_poly.pdbx_strand_id
1 'polypeptide(L)'
;TDTEPTEALMIATAEMLNAIINGRGVMTRERMLAMGLIVTSNLDLQKQASAARKQLLTAGLAKRMRVDPQNHRVQHAVTMWSAIAAGVYINRRYLPPDYDPQHDEQLPERTLARLAETFDQVMGQAPHKND
;
A
#
# COMPACT_ATOMS: atom_id res chain seq x y z
N THR A 1 4.08 -22.24 -4.34
CA THR A 1 4.63 -21.28 -5.33
C THR A 1 5.60 -20.40 -4.59
N ASP A 2 6.82 -20.31 -5.10
CA ASP A 2 7.96 -19.62 -4.46
C ASP A 2 7.89 -18.12 -4.81
N THR A 3 6.77 -17.47 -4.47
CA THR A 3 6.55 -16.05 -4.74
C THR A 3 7.43 -15.22 -3.81
N GLU A 4 8.14 -14.24 -4.37
CA GLU A 4 9.01 -13.36 -3.61
C GLU A 4 8.16 -12.56 -2.58
N PRO A 5 8.61 -12.40 -1.32
CA PRO A 5 7.78 -11.82 -0.27
C PRO A 5 7.23 -10.41 -0.55
N THR A 6 7.96 -9.58 -1.28
CA THR A 6 7.50 -8.26 -1.71
C THR A 6 6.44 -8.35 -2.80
N GLU A 7 6.59 -9.27 -3.76
CA GLU A 7 5.57 -9.58 -4.77
C GLU A 7 4.28 -10.11 -4.13
N ALA A 8 4.38 -10.95 -3.11
CA ALA A 8 3.23 -11.43 -2.35
C ALA A 8 2.47 -10.29 -1.64
N LEU A 9 3.19 -9.27 -1.13
CA LEU A 9 2.60 -8.08 -0.54
C LEU A 9 1.93 -7.18 -1.58
N MET A 10 2.52 -7.06 -2.77
CA MET A 10 1.96 -6.30 -3.89
C MET A 10 0.63 -6.91 -4.35
N ILE A 11 0.61 -8.22 -4.61
CA ILE A 11 -0.61 -8.94 -5.03
C ILE A 11 -1.71 -8.79 -3.97
N ALA A 12 -1.39 -9.04 -2.70
CA ALA A 12 -2.36 -8.94 -1.61
C ALA A 12 -2.93 -7.52 -1.46
N THR A 13 -2.10 -6.48 -1.70
CA THR A 13 -2.57 -5.09 -1.63
C THR A 13 -3.45 -4.74 -2.82
N ALA A 14 -3.11 -5.20 -4.03
CA ALA A 14 -3.93 -4.99 -5.21
C ALA A 14 -5.30 -5.68 -5.07
N GLU A 15 -5.34 -6.91 -4.56
CA GLU A 15 -6.58 -7.64 -4.26
C GLU A 15 -7.45 -6.90 -3.24
N MET A 16 -6.84 -6.39 -2.15
CA MET A 16 -7.54 -5.61 -1.13
C MET A 16 -8.14 -4.33 -1.73
N LEU A 17 -7.36 -3.55 -2.50
CA LEU A 17 -7.84 -2.33 -3.14
C LEU A 17 -8.98 -2.63 -4.11
N ASN A 18 -8.84 -3.65 -4.95
CA ASN A 18 -9.91 -4.09 -5.85
C ASN A 18 -11.17 -4.53 -5.09
N ALA A 19 -11.04 -5.20 -3.94
CA ALA A 19 -12.20 -5.55 -3.12
C ALA A 19 -12.92 -4.29 -2.58
N ILE A 20 -12.17 -3.28 -2.12
CA ILE A 20 -12.73 -2.01 -1.63
C ILE A 20 -13.43 -1.25 -2.77
N ILE A 21 -12.80 -1.15 -3.95
CA ILE A 21 -13.37 -0.49 -5.13
C ILE A 21 -14.70 -1.11 -5.54
N ASN A 22 -14.76 -2.45 -5.54
CA ASN A 22 -15.96 -3.19 -5.92
C ASN A 22 -16.99 -3.32 -4.77
N GLY A 23 -16.82 -2.61 -3.65
CA GLY A 23 -17.73 -2.68 -2.51
C GLY A 23 -17.76 -4.03 -1.76
N ARG A 24 -16.77 -4.90 -2.02
CA ARG A 24 -16.63 -6.23 -1.40
C ARG A 24 -15.61 -6.25 -0.25
N GLY A 25 -14.95 -5.13 0.02
CA GLY A 25 -13.97 -4.99 1.08
C GLY A 25 -14.61 -4.91 2.47
N VAL A 26 -13.82 -5.23 3.50
CA VAL A 26 -14.21 -5.07 4.92
C VAL A 26 -14.47 -3.59 5.27
N MET A 27 -13.99 -2.67 4.42
CA MET A 27 -14.15 -1.23 4.55
C MET A 27 -14.63 -0.63 3.23
N THR A 28 -15.53 0.35 3.30
CA THR A 28 -15.95 1.12 2.12
C THR A 28 -14.84 2.07 1.67
N ARG A 29 -14.90 2.49 0.41
CA ARG A 29 -13.98 3.46 -0.17
C ARG A 29 -13.96 4.77 0.62
N GLU A 30 -15.14 5.33 0.96
CA GLU A 30 -15.24 6.59 1.70
C GLU A 30 -14.56 6.49 3.06
N ARG A 31 -14.78 5.37 3.77
CA ARG A 31 -14.21 5.16 5.11
C ARG A 31 -12.69 4.97 5.05
N MET A 32 -12.18 4.30 4.02
CA MET A 32 -10.74 4.19 3.79
C MET A 32 -10.11 5.58 3.56
N LEU A 33 -10.71 6.41 2.71
CA LEU A 33 -10.22 7.77 2.42
C LEU A 33 -10.28 8.68 3.65
N ALA A 34 -11.39 8.64 4.40
CA ALA A 34 -11.55 9.42 5.63
C ALA A 34 -10.48 9.06 6.68
N MET A 35 -10.22 7.77 6.90
CA MET A 35 -9.16 7.33 7.81
C MET A 35 -7.77 7.70 7.29
N GLY A 36 -7.53 7.61 5.98
CA GLY A 36 -6.29 8.07 5.36
C GLY A 36 -6.03 9.55 5.65
N LEU A 37 -7.04 10.41 5.53
CA LEU A 37 -6.96 11.83 5.88
C LEU A 37 -6.66 12.06 7.36
N ILE A 38 -7.36 11.38 8.27
CA ILE A 38 -7.15 11.50 9.72
C ILE A 38 -5.75 11.05 10.12
N VAL A 39 -5.29 9.91 9.60
CA VAL A 39 -3.96 9.39 9.92
C VAL A 39 -2.88 10.33 9.37
N THR A 40 -3.05 10.86 8.16
CA THR A 40 -2.05 11.72 7.52
C THR A 40 -2.02 13.16 8.07
N SER A 41 -3.03 13.63 8.79
CA SER A 41 -3.02 14.97 9.39
C SER A 41 -2.24 15.07 10.70
N ASN A 42 -1.83 13.95 11.31
CA ASN A 42 -1.13 13.93 12.60
C ASN A 42 0.09 12.99 12.55
N LEU A 43 1.29 13.54 12.76
CA LEU A 43 2.55 12.78 12.67
C LEU A 43 2.64 11.60 13.64
N ASP A 44 2.08 11.72 14.85
CA ASP A 44 2.11 10.63 15.82
C ASP A 44 1.14 9.51 15.44
N LEU A 45 -0.03 9.85 14.91
CA LEU A 45 -0.94 8.86 14.33
C LEU A 45 -0.33 8.18 13.11
N GLN A 46 0.41 8.90 12.26
CA GLN A 46 1.15 8.28 11.14
C GLN A 46 2.17 7.25 11.64
N LYS A 47 2.95 7.58 12.68
CA LYS A 47 3.93 6.66 13.27
C LYS A 47 3.26 5.43 13.88
N GLN A 48 2.19 5.62 14.65
CA GLN A 48 1.43 4.53 15.27
C GLN A 48 0.80 3.61 14.21
N ALA A 49 0.14 4.19 13.20
CA ALA A 49 -0.46 3.43 12.10
C ALA A 49 0.61 2.68 11.28
N SER A 50 1.77 3.28 11.07
CA SER A 50 2.92 2.63 10.41
C SER A 50 3.42 1.42 11.21
N ALA A 51 3.61 1.57 12.52
CA ALA A 51 4.04 0.48 13.39
C ALA A 51 3.03 -0.68 13.43
N ALA A 52 1.74 -0.37 13.62
CA ALA A 52 0.66 -1.35 13.64
C ALA A 52 0.56 -2.12 12.31
N ARG A 53 0.65 -1.41 11.19
CA ARG A 53 0.67 -2.02 9.85
C ARG A 53 1.85 -2.97 9.68
N LYS A 54 3.06 -2.56 10.07
CA LYS A 54 4.25 -3.43 9.98
C LYS A 54 4.07 -4.70 10.80
N GLN A 55 3.57 -4.62 12.03
CA GLN A 55 3.31 -5.80 12.85
C GLN A 55 2.32 -6.77 12.19
N LEU A 56 1.19 -6.25 11.69
CA LEU A 56 0.17 -7.06 11.01
C LEU A 56 0.70 -7.69 9.72
N LEU A 57 1.41 -6.92 8.89
CA LEU A 57 1.98 -7.42 7.64
C LEU A 57 3.06 -8.47 7.87
N THR A 58 3.93 -8.27 8.86
CA THR A 58 4.95 -9.27 9.23
C THR A 58 4.30 -10.59 9.63
N ALA A 59 3.30 -10.56 10.51
CA ALA A 59 2.59 -11.77 10.93
C ALA A 59 1.84 -12.44 9.77
N GLY A 60 1.13 -11.65 8.95
CA GLY A 60 0.37 -12.16 7.79
C GLY A 60 1.26 -12.78 6.72
N LEU A 61 2.36 -12.11 6.35
CA LEU A 61 3.31 -12.59 5.36
C LEU A 61 4.04 -13.85 5.83
N ALA A 62 4.51 -13.86 7.07
CA ALA A 62 5.15 -15.03 7.68
C ALA A 62 4.21 -16.25 7.68
N LYS A 63 2.94 -16.06 8.05
CA LYS A 63 1.92 -17.11 7.98
C LYS A 63 1.70 -17.62 6.56
N ARG A 64 1.58 -16.73 5.56
CA ARG A 64 1.39 -17.10 4.16
C ARG A 64 2.58 -17.90 3.62
N MET A 65 3.79 -17.52 4.00
CA MET A 65 5.03 -18.17 3.58
C MET A 65 5.38 -19.40 4.43
N ARG A 66 4.66 -19.65 5.53
CA ARG A 66 4.94 -20.73 6.50
C ARG A 66 6.36 -20.64 7.10
N VAL A 67 6.78 -19.41 7.41
CA VAL A 67 8.09 -19.12 8.05
C VAL A 67 7.91 -18.35 9.35
N ASP A 68 8.99 -18.22 10.12
CA ASP A 68 9.02 -17.41 11.34
C ASP A 68 8.83 -15.90 11.03
N PRO A 69 8.04 -15.15 11.81
CA PRO A 69 7.92 -13.69 11.70
C PRO A 69 9.24 -12.91 11.81
N GLN A 70 10.25 -13.48 12.46
CA GLN A 70 11.62 -12.94 12.58
C GLN A 70 12.51 -13.31 11.39
N ASN A 71 11.99 -14.02 10.38
CA ASN A 71 12.74 -14.31 9.17
C ASN A 71 13.16 -13.01 8.48
N HIS A 72 14.46 -12.86 8.22
CA HIS A 72 15.02 -11.64 7.63
C HIS A 72 14.36 -11.25 6.29
N ARG A 73 13.95 -12.22 5.46
CA ARG A 73 13.27 -11.97 4.18
C ARG A 73 11.90 -11.33 4.39
N VAL A 74 11.18 -11.75 5.43
CA VAL A 74 9.87 -11.17 5.81
C VAL A 74 10.06 -9.74 6.31
N GLN A 75 10.99 -9.53 7.25
CA GLN A 75 11.24 -8.19 7.80
C GLN A 75 11.71 -7.19 6.75
N HIS A 76 12.61 -7.63 5.86
CA HIS A 76 13.10 -6.82 4.75
C HIS A 76 11.96 -6.46 3.79
N ALA A 77 11.16 -7.42 3.35
CA ALA A 77 10.03 -7.18 2.46
C ALA A 77 8.99 -6.23 3.05
N VAL A 78 8.63 -6.39 4.33
CA VAL A 78 7.68 -5.47 5.01
C VAL A 78 8.26 -4.05 5.11
N THR A 79 9.57 -3.93 5.29
CA THR A 79 10.26 -2.63 5.32
C THR A 79 10.25 -1.96 3.95
N MET A 80 10.65 -2.67 2.89
CA MET A 80 10.59 -2.16 1.52
C MET A 80 9.18 -1.79 1.12
N TRP A 81 8.21 -2.66 1.38
CA TRP A 81 6.80 -2.41 1.11
C TRP A 81 6.27 -1.17 1.85
N SER A 82 6.71 -0.96 3.09
CA SER A 82 6.34 0.24 3.84
C SER A 82 6.89 1.52 3.22
N ALA A 83 8.08 1.47 2.62
CA ALA A 83 8.67 2.59 1.89
C ALA A 83 7.94 2.85 0.57
N ILE A 84 7.63 1.80 -0.20
CA ILE A 84 6.83 1.87 -1.44
C ILE A 84 5.48 2.52 -1.15
N ALA A 85 4.75 2.00 -0.15
CA ALA A 85 3.46 2.56 0.24
C ALA A 85 3.58 4.03 0.69
N ALA A 86 4.63 4.39 1.43
CA ALA A 86 4.84 5.79 1.83
C ALA A 86 5.10 6.70 0.62
N GLY A 87 5.84 6.24 -0.39
CA GLY A 87 6.10 6.97 -1.63
C GLY A 87 4.81 7.31 -2.40
N VAL A 88 3.85 6.38 -2.44
CA VAL A 88 2.53 6.60 -3.05
C VAL A 88 1.75 7.72 -2.36
N TYR A 89 1.82 7.83 -1.03
CA TYR A 89 1.05 8.80 -0.25
C TYR A 89 1.74 10.16 -0.02
N ILE A 90 3.07 10.21 0.04
CA ILE A 90 3.85 11.46 0.23
C ILE A 90 3.74 12.37 -1.01
N ASN A 91 3.35 11.83 -2.17
CA ASN A 91 3.20 12.59 -3.40
C ASN A 91 1.93 13.46 -3.49
N ARG A 92 1.22 13.69 -2.37
CA ARG A 92 0.23 14.77 -2.22
C ARG A 92 0.76 16.15 -2.61
N ARG A 93 2.09 16.34 -2.66
CA ARG A 93 2.74 17.57 -3.16
C ARG A 93 2.42 17.92 -4.62
N TYR A 94 1.86 17.01 -5.42
CA TYR A 94 1.45 17.26 -6.81
C TYR A 94 -0.06 17.34 -7.02
N LEU A 95 -0.85 17.28 -5.95
CA LEU A 95 -2.29 17.46 -6.06
C LEU A 95 -2.61 18.97 -6.04
N PRO A 96 -3.49 19.46 -6.92
CA PRO A 96 -3.97 20.83 -6.88
C PRO A 96 -4.46 21.23 -5.48
N PRO A 97 -4.32 22.50 -5.07
CA PRO A 97 -4.73 22.96 -3.74
C PRO A 97 -6.24 22.78 -3.46
N ASP A 98 -7.05 22.62 -4.49
CA ASP A 98 -8.49 22.34 -4.50
C ASP A 98 -8.84 20.85 -4.71
N TYR A 99 -7.85 19.96 -4.66
CA TYR A 99 -8.06 18.53 -4.83
C TYR A 99 -8.87 17.94 -3.66
N ASP A 100 -10.08 17.48 -3.97
CA ASP A 100 -10.92 16.72 -3.05
C ASP A 100 -10.87 15.22 -3.37
N PRO A 101 -10.18 14.40 -2.56
CA PRO A 101 -10.13 12.95 -2.76
C PRO A 101 -11.50 12.27 -2.62
N GLN A 102 -12.50 12.90 -1.99
CA GLN A 102 -13.84 12.33 -1.85
C GLN A 102 -14.64 12.36 -3.16
N HIS A 103 -14.35 13.34 -4.02
CA HIS A 103 -15.04 13.54 -5.31
C HIS A 103 -14.25 13.00 -6.50
N ASP A 104 -13.05 12.45 -6.28
CA ASP A 104 -12.22 11.87 -7.34
C ASP A 104 -12.54 10.39 -7.56
N GLU A 105 -13.51 10.08 -8.41
CA GLU A 105 -13.93 8.69 -8.70
C GLU A 105 -12.79 7.79 -9.19
N GLN A 106 -11.75 8.34 -9.84
CA GLN A 106 -10.62 7.59 -10.40
C GLN A 106 -9.42 7.47 -9.44
N LEU A 107 -9.53 8.01 -8.22
CA LEU A 107 -8.49 7.92 -7.21
C LEU A 107 -8.04 6.47 -6.94
N PRO A 108 -8.91 5.46 -6.86
CA PRO A 108 -8.49 4.09 -6.60
C PRO A 108 -7.66 3.49 -7.73
N GLU A 109 -8.09 3.64 -8.99
CA GLU A 109 -7.38 3.15 -10.17
C GLU A 109 -6.02 3.84 -10.32
N ARG A 110 -5.97 5.16 -10.10
CA ARG A 110 -4.71 5.91 -10.07
C ARG A 110 -3.80 5.48 -8.92
N THR A 111 -4.37 5.18 -7.75
CA THR A 111 -3.61 4.68 -6.61
C THR A 111 -3.01 3.31 -6.92
N LEU A 112 -3.76 2.42 -7.58
CA LEU A 112 -3.30 1.10 -8.00
C LEU A 112 -2.18 1.20 -9.05
N ALA A 113 -2.36 2.03 -10.08
CA ALA A 113 -1.37 2.28 -11.11
C ALA A 113 -0.07 2.84 -10.52
N ARG A 114 -0.19 3.79 -9.58
CA ARG A 114 0.96 4.43 -8.94
C ARG A 114 1.66 3.52 -7.92
N LEU A 115 0.91 2.62 -7.28
CA LEU A 115 1.46 1.57 -6.44
C LEU A 115 2.36 0.63 -7.26
N ALA A 116 1.89 0.22 -8.44
CA ALA A 116 2.68 -0.59 -9.37
C ALA A 116 3.92 0.17 -9.87
N GLU A 117 3.78 1.42 -10.29
CA GLU A 117 4.90 2.25 -10.73
C GLU A 117 5.96 2.44 -9.63
N THR A 118 5.54 2.72 -8.40
CA THR A 118 6.46 2.91 -7.26
C THR A 118 7.14 1.59 -6.88
N PHE A 119 6.42 0.47 -6.99
CA PHE A 119 6.98 -0.86 -6.79
C PHE A 119 8.08 -1.14 -7.82
N ASP A 120 7.80 -0.94 -9.11
CA ASP A 120 8.77 -1.13 -10.19
C ASP A 120 10.02 -0.27 -9.98
N GLN A 121 9.84 1.02 -9.66
CA GLN A 121 10.95 1.94 -9.38
C GLN A 121 11.82 1.50 -8.20
N VAL A 122 11.21 1.08 -7.08
CA VAL A 122 11.97 0.67 -5.88
C VAL A 122 12.62 -0.70 -6.07
N MET A 123 11.98 -1.60 -6.80
CA MET A 123 12.50 -2.93 -7.11
C MET A 123 13.50 -2.92 -8.27
N GLY A 124 13.71 -1.77 -8.93
CA GLY A 124 14.61 -1.61 -10.07
C GLY A 124 14.13 -2.30 -11.35
N GLN A 125 12.83 -2.58 -11.46
CA GLN A 125 12.22 -3.07 -12.70
C GLN A 125 11.82 -1.87 -13.56
N ALA A 126 12.24 -1.85 -14.83
CA ALA A 126 11.91 -0.74 -15.72
C ALA A 126 10.38 -0.64 -15.86
N PRO A 127 9.80 0.57 -15.88
CA PRO A 127 8.37 0.72 -16.09
C PRO A 127 7.99 0.04 -17.40
N HIS A 128 6.98 -0.83 -17.35
CA HIS A 128 6.36 -1.36 -18.56
C HIS A 128 5.85 -0.17 -19.38
N LYS A 129 6.58 0.18 -20.44
CA LYS A 129 6.05 1.02 -21.51
C LYS A 129 4.88 0.25 -22.11
N ASN A 130 3.68 0.76 -21.89
CA ASN A 130 2.56 0.40 -22.74
C ASN A 130 2.83 1.07 -24.09
N ASP A 131 3.15 0.24 -25.09
CA ASP A 131 3.01 0.59 -26.51
C ASP A 131 1.53 0.54 -26.90
#